data_AF-A0AA39WE40-F1
#
_entry.id   AF-A0AA39WE40-F1
#
_cell.length_a   1.000
_cell.length_b   1.000
_cell.length_c   1.000
_cell.angle_alpha   90.00
_cell.angle_beta   90.00
_cell.angle_gamma   90.00
#
_symmetry.space_group_name_H-M   'P 1'
#
loop_
_entity.id
_entity.type
_entity.pdbx_description
1 polymer ?
#
loop_
_entity_poly.entity_id
_entity_poly.type
_entity_poly.pdbx_seq_one_letter_code
_entity_poly.pdbx_strand_id
1 'polypeptide(L)'
;MLSRALVQIAAIAALASALTIRDDAAEVVEAVEYEVKTDLLGRPGGSGGSLKRLDWKDVKPLIPTTWSGKNYGCKCAPGQSCWPGTSKWNQLNSTDASYEYKMDIQNVLTNTMDETPRGASTSGCTYVNEADPYQPNWGDRFWGSGYPGLQTARAKWDPKGVFYATATPGTEDWEVIDYGTKFLRKLWDQ
;
A
#
# COMPACT_ATOMS: atom_id res chain seq x y z
N MET A 1 6.79 18.58 16.74
CA MET A 1 6.81 17.12 16.55
C MET A 1 7.33 16.86 15.15
N LEU A 2 8.58 16.42 15.00
CA LEU A 2 9.07 15.99 13.69
C LEU A 2 8.18 14.84 13.20
N SER A 3 7.70 14.94 11.96
CA SER A 3 6.84 13.89 11.38
C SER A 3 7.63 12.58 11.34
N ARG A 4 6.94 11.45 11.50
CA ARG A 4 7.57 10.12 11.51
C ARG A 4 8.43 9.85 10.25
N ALA A 5 8.09 10.49 9.13
CA ALA A 5 8.90 10.49 7.91
C ALA A 5 10.32 11.06 8.12
N LEU A 6 10.47 12.16 8.85
CA LEU A 6 11.79 12.77 9.13
C LEU A 6 12.68 11.85 9.99
N VAL A 7 12.07 11.07 10.89
CA VAL A 7 12.82 10.11 11.72
C VAL A 7 13.30 8.91 10.90
N GLN A 8 12.49 8.46 9.95
CA GLN A 8 12.84 7.34 9.06
C GLN A 8 13.91 7.75 8.02
N ILE A 9 13.82 8.98 7.48
CA ILE A 9 14.83 9.55 6.59
C ILE A 9 16.17 9.73 7.32
N ALA A 10 16.15 10.23 8.56
CA ALA A 10 17.37 10.36 9.37
C ALA A 10 18.02 9.00 9.68
N ALA A 11 17.24 7.93 9.86
CA ALA A 11 17.75 6.59 10.06
C ALA A 11 18.41 6.01 8.79
N ILE A 12 17.82 6.27 7.61
CA ILE A 12 18.38 5.87 6.31
C ILE A 12 19.67 6.65 6.02
N ALA A 13 19.70 7.95 6.30
CA ALA A 13 20.91 8.78 6.15
C ALA A 13 22.05 8.33 7.09
N ALA A 14 21.73 7.93 8.32
CA ALA A 14 22.71 7.39 9.27
C ALA A 14 23.27 6.01 8.86
N LEU A 15 22.43 5.15 8.26
CA LEU A 15 22.84 3.87 7.67
C LEU A 15 23.70 4.07 6.41
N ALA A 16 23.35 5.04 5.56
CA ALA A 16 24.12 5.39 4.36
C ALA A 16 25.49 6.01 4.68
N SER A 17 25.63 6.66 5.84
CA SER A 17 26.94 7.19 6.30
C SER A 17 27.88 6.11 6.85
N ALA A 18 27.35 4.93 7.22
CA ALA A 18 28.10 3.85 7.85
C ALA A 18 28.66 2.82 6.84
N LEU A 19 28.07 2.72 5.65
CA LEU A 19 28.65 2.04 4.49
C LEU A 19 29.26 3.13 3.61
N THR A 20 30.53 3.07 3.27
CA THR A 20 31.23 4.06 2.43
C THR A 20 30.67 4.16 1.00
N ILE A 21 29.43 4.62 0.84
CA ILE A 21 28.77 4.98 -0.42
C ILE A 21 29.02 6.49 -0.55
N ARG A 22 30.15 6.80 -1.18
CA ARG A 22 30.67 8.15 -1.40
C ARG A 22 29.71 8.97 -2.23
N ASP A 23 29.57 10.25 -1.85
CA ASP A 23 29.10 11.44 -2.58
C ASP A 23 27.76 11.39 -3.37
N ASP A 24 27.37 10.26 -3.95
CA ASP A 24 26.15 10.08 -4.74
C ASP A 24 24.88 10.00 -3.87
N ALA A 25 25.02 9.51 -2.63
CA ALA A 25 23.88 9.37 -1.72
C ALA A 25 23.34 10.73 -1.24
N ALA A 26 24.18 11.75 -1.14
CA ALA A 26 23.75 13.09 -0.72
C ALA A 26 22.94 13.81 -1.81
N GLU A 27 23.35 13.66 -3.08
CA GLU A 27 22.64 14.22 -4.24
C GLU A 27 21.26 13.55 -4.42
N VAL A 28 21.18 12.23 -4.20
CA VAL A 28 19.92 11.49 -4.20
C VAL A 28 18.98 11.95 -3.08
N VAL A 29 19.51 12.24 -1.88
CA VAL A 29 18.68 12.74 -0.76
C VAL A 29 18.13 14.13 -1.06
N GLU A 30 18.94 15.03 -1.64
CA GLU A 30 18.49 16.39 -1.99
C GLU A 30 17.44 16.38 -3.12
N ALA A 31 17.62 15.52 -4.14
CA ALA A 31 16.65 15.33 -5.20
C ALA A 31 15.31 14.74 -4.69
N VAL A 32 15.37 13.73 -3.81
CA VAL A 32 14.18 13.16 -3.18
C VAL A 32 13.46 14.20 -2.29
N GLU A 33 14.21 15.00 -1.54
CA GLU A 33 13.61 16.06 -0.72
C GLU A 33 12.93 17.16 -1.55
N TYR A 34 13.45 17.47 -2.74
CA TYR A 34 12.88 18.47 -3.62
C TYR A 34 11.56 17.98 -4.24
N GLU A 35 11.55 16.78 -4.86
CA GLU A 35 10.36 16.19 -5.49
C GLU A 35 9.23 15.91 -4.49
N VAL A 36 9.56 15.45 -3.27
CA VAL A 36 8.56 15.23 -2.20
C VAL A 36 7.91 16.55 -1.76
N LYS A 37 8.64 17.68 -1.78
CA LYS A 37 8.13 18.99 -1.36
C LYS A 37 7.27 19.66 -2.43
N THR A 38 7.53 19.42 -3.72
CA THR A 38 6.88 20.14 -4.82
C THR A 38 5.65 19.40 -5.38
N ASP A 39 5.63 18.07 -5.43
CA ASP A 39 4.62 17.36 -6.23
C ASP A 39 3.56 16.58 -5.42
N LEU A 40 3.90 16.03 -4.24
CA LEU A 40 2.96 15.21 -3.46
C LEU A 40 1.89 16.01 -2.70
N LEU A 41 2.15 17.28 -2.43
CA LEU A 41 1.23 18.17 -1.72
C LEU A 41 0.57 19.22 -2.63
N GLY A 42 0.99 19.29 -3.90
CA GLY A 42 0.59 20.33 -4.85
C GLY A 42 -0.38 19.88 -5.96
N ARG A 43 -0.66 18.57 -6.12
CA ARG A 43 -1.51 18.09 -7.22
C ARG A 43 -2.97 18.56 -7.09
N PRO A 44 -3.50 19.30 -8.09
CA PRO A 44 -4.89 19.74 -8.09
C PRO A 44 -5.79 18.54 -8.39
N GLY A 45 -6.52 18.08 -7.38
CA GLY A 45 -7.36 16.88 -7.48
C GLY A 45 -7.62 16.22 -6.12
N GLY A 46 -6.71 16.42 -5.17
CA GLY A 46 -7.02 16.22 -3.76
C GLY A 46 -8.08 17.23 -3.37
N SER A 47 -9.32 16.79 -3.19
CA SER A 47 -10.27 17.52 -2.35
C SER A 47 -9.67 17.56 -0.95
N GLY A 48 -8.76 18.51 -0.71
CA GLY A 48 -8.45 19.07 0.58
C GLY A 48 -9.68 19.83 1.08
N GLY A 49 -10.84 19.17 1.08
CA GLY A 49 -11.86 19.45 2.05
C GLY A 49 -11.11 19.36 3.35
N SER A 50 -10.90 20.52 3.96
CA SER A 50 -10.25 20.67 5.24
C SER A 50 -10.79 19.52 6.08
N LEU A 51 -9.93 18.52 6.36
CA LEU A 51 -10.22 17.56 7.41
C LEU A 51 -10.26 18.45 8.64
N LYS A 52 -11.42 19.07 8.90
CA LYS A 52 -11.81 19.54 10.21
C LYS A 52 -11.57 18.30 11.03
N ARG A 53 -10.43 18.35 11.71
CA ARG A 53 -9.73 17.30 12.45
C ARG A 53 -10.70 16.18 12.74
N LEU A 54 -10.34 14.95 12.32
CA LEU A 54 -10.86 13.74 12.91
C LEU A 54 -10.73 13.88 14.43
N ASP A 55 -11.62 14.54 15.15
CA ASP A 55 -11.29 15.12 16.46
C ASP A 55 -11.37 14.10 17.61
N TRP A 56 -11.40 12.81 17.23
CA TRP A 56 -11.45 11.63 18.08
C TRP A 56 -12.60 11.60 19.09
N LYS A 57 -13.49 12.61 19.10
CA LYS A 57 -14.62 12.73 20.03
C LYS A 57 -15.70 11.68 19.79
N ASP A 58 -15.77 11.17 18.57
CA ASP A 58 -16.71 10.14 18.15
C ASP A 58 -16.22 8.70 18.41
N VAL A 59 -15.01 8.53 18.94
CA VAL A 59 -14.47 7.21 19.27
C VAL A 59 -15.27 6.63 20.44
N LYS A 60 -15.94 5.51 20.20
CA LYS A 60 -16.65 4.78 21.26
C LYS A 60 -15.66 4.09 22.20
N PRO A 61 -15.92 4.09 23.51
CA PRO A 61 -15.08 3.39 24.47
C PRO A 61 -15.10 1.88 24.22
N LEU A 62 -14.09 1.18 24.73
CA LEU A 62 -14.07 -0.28 24.71
C LEU A 62 -15.26 -0.83 25.50
N ILE A 63 -15.87 -1.87 24.96
CA ILE A 63 -16.98 -2.61 25.59
C ILE A 63 -16.38 -3.62 26.57
N PRO A 64 -16.61 -3.47 27.89
CA PRO A 64 -16.15 -4.45 28.86
C PRO A 64 -16.76 -5.82 28.56
N THR A 65 -15.92 -6.83 28.38
CA THR A 65 -16.32 -8.18 28.00
C THR A 65 -15.52 -9.18 28.81
N THR A 66 -16.19 -10.12 29.47
CA THR A 66 -15.52 -11.22 30.17
C THR A 66 -15.49 -12.45 29.27
N TRP A 67 -14.30 -12.98 29.02
CA TRP A 67 -14.13 -14.21 28.24
C TRP A 67 -13.21 -15.17 28.99
N SER A 68 -13.67 -16.41 29.20
CA SER A 68 -12.94 -17.44 29.97
C SER A 68 -12.44 -16.96 31.35
N GLY A 69 -13.28 -16.23 32.07
CA GLY A 69 -12.98 -15.69 33.41
C GLY A 69 -12.01 -14.49 33.43
N LYS A 70 -11.57 -13.99 32.27
CA LYS A 70 -10.72 -12.80 32.16
C LYS A 70 -11.52 -11.62 31.60
N ASN A 71 -11.23 -10.42 32.10
CA ASN A 71 -11.87 -9.19 31.64
C ASN A 71 -11.08 -8.54 30.50
N TYR A 72 -11.79 -8.16 29.45
CA TYR A 72 -11.28 -7.51 28.25
C TYR A 72 -12.07 -6.24 27.94
N GLY A 73 -11.49 -5.35 27.14
CA GLY A 73 -12.20 -4.25 26.49
C GLY A 73 -12.25 -4.49 24.98
N CYS A 74 -13.43 -4.84 24.46
CA CYS A 74 -13.61 -5.12 23.04
C CYS A 74 -13.90 -3.83 22.27
N LYS A 75 -13.38 -3.72 21.04
CA LYS A 75 -13.83 -2.69 20.10
C LYS A 75 -15.25 -3.02 19.63
N CYS A 76 -16.01 -2.00 19.25
CA CYS A 76 -17.30 -2.21 18.60
C CYS A 76 -17.10 -3.06 17.32
N ALA A 77 -18.05 -3.94 17.05
CA ALA A 77 -18.11 -4.81 15.88
C ALA A 77 -19.37 -4.53 15.04
N PRO A 78 -19.36 -4.84 13.73
CA PRO A 78 -20.55 -4.70 12.88
C PRO A 78 -21.79 -5.34 13.51
N GLY A 79 -22.89 -4.59 13.53
CA GLY A 79 -24.18 -5.04 14.10
C GLY A 79 -24.40 -4.67 15.57
N GLN A 80 -23.39 -4.18 16.30
CA GLN A 80 -23.58 -3.65 17.66
C GLN A 80 -24.13 -2.22 17.63
N SER A 81 -24.87 -1.82 18.67
CA SER A 81 -25.45 -0.46 18.78
C SER A 81 -24.40 0.65 18.82
N CYS A 82 -23.17 0.33 19.23
CA CYS A 82 -22.05 1.27 19.23
C CYS A 82 -21.25 1.28 17.92
N TRP A 83 -21.54 0.38 16.97
CA TRP A 83 -20.96 0.42 15.63
C TRP A 83 -21.47 1.64 14.86
N PRO A 84 -20.63 2.33 14.07
CA PRO A 84 -21.10 3.47 13.28
C PRO A 84 -22.22 3.06 12.31
N GLY A 85 -23.30 3.83 12.28
CA GLY A 85 -24.40 3.62 11.34
C GLY A 85 -24.03 4.01 9.91
N THR A 86 -24.86 3.58 8.95
CA THR A 86 -24.63 3.81 7.51
C THR A 86 -24.42 5.28 7.14
N SER A 87 -25.09 6.21 7.81
CA SER A 87 -24.92 7.65 7.56
C SER A 87 -23.48 8.13 7.84
N LYS A 88 -22.84 7.64 8.92
CA LYS A 88 -21.43 7.95 9.22
C LYS A 88 -20.49 7.30 8.21
N TRP A 89 -20.76 6.05 7.80
CA TRP A 89 -19.97 5.39 6.76
C TRP A 89 -20.08 6.11 5.41
N ASN A 90 -21.27 6.58 5.05
CA ASN A 90 -21.48 7.36 3.82
C ASN A 90 -20.72 8.70 3.87
N GLN A 91 -20.70 9.37 5.02
CA GLN A 91 -19.89 10.58 5.20
C GLN A 91 -18.39 10.28 5.05
N LEU A 92 -17.88 9.21 5.66
CA LEU A 92 -16.49 8.79 5.49
C LEU A 92 -16.19 8.49 4.01
N ASN A 93 -17.04 7.72 3.34
CA ASN A 93 -16.86 7.37 1.94
C ASN A 93 -16.95 8.60 1.02
N SER A 94 -17.70 9.64 1.39
CA SER A 94 -17.76 10.90 0.64
C SER A 94 -16.47 11.71 0.68
N THR A 95 -15.55 11.38 1.60
CA THR A 95 -14.21 11.98 1.68
C THR A 95 -13.15 11.16 0.95
N ASP A 96 -13.55 10.03 0.33
CA ASP A 96 -12.62 9.18 -0.38
C ASP A 96 -12.21 9.81 -1.71
N ALA A 97 -10.93 9.65 -2.07
CA ALA A 97 -10.40 10.20 -3.31
C ALA A 97 -10.94 9.43 -4.54
N SER A 98 -11.04 10.11 -5.69
CA SER A 98 -11.43 9.46 -6.94
C SER A 98 -10.47 8.32 -7.30
N TYR A 99 -10.95 7.32 -8.03
CA TYR A 99 -10.12 6.21 -8.47
C TYR A 99 -8.94 6.68 -9.35
N GLU A 100 -9.21 7.61 -10.27
CA GLU A 100 -8.17 8.22 -11.11
C GLU A 100 -7.07 8.88 -10.28
N TYR A 101 -7.43 9.63 -9.22
CA TYR A 101 -6.45 10.26 -8.34
C TYR A 101 -5.64 9.22 -7.55
N LYS A 102 -6.28 8.15 -7.06
CA LYS A 102 -5.56 7.06 -6.37
C LYS A 102 -4.56 6.37 -7.29
N MET A 103 -4.94 6.14 -8.55
CA MET A 103 -4.08 5.52 -9.55
C MET A 103 -2.92 6.43 -9.95
N ASP A 104 -3.16 7.74 -10.01
CA ASP A 104 -2.14 8.75 -10.24
C ASP A 104 -1.08 8.78 -9.12
N ILE A 105 -1.51 8.75 -7.85
CA ILE A 105 -0.59 8.65 -6.71
C ILE A 105 0.11 7.28 -6.67
N GLN A 106 -0.57 6.21 -7.06
CA GLN A 106 0.05 4.89 -7.21
C GLN A 106 1.17 4.92 -8.27
N ASN A 107 0.98 5.63 -9.39
CA ASN A 107 2.02 5.79 -10.40
C ASN A 107 3.24 6.53 -9.86
N VAL A 108 3.05 7.55 -9.01
CA VAL A 108 4.15 8.26 -8.34
C VAL A 108 4.88 7.32 -7.35
N LEU A 109 4.14 6.53 -6.57
CA LEU A 109 4.75 5.53 -5.70
C LEU A 109 5.62 4.55 -6.52
N THR A 110 5.03 3.92 -7.53
CA THR A 110 5.71 2.88 -8.31
C THR A 110 6.88 3.42 -9.12
N ASN A 111 6.70 4.54 -9.83
CA ASN A 111 7.64 5.01 -10.86
C ASN A 111 8.52 6.17 -10.40
N THR A 112 8.30 6.74 -9.23
CA THR A 112 9.12 7.83 -8.71
C THR A 112 9.71 7.49 -7.35
N MET A 113 8.88 7.14 -6.37
CA MET A 113 9.38 6.83 -5.03
C MET A 113 10.18 5.53 -4.98
N ASP A 114 9.64 4.46 -5.58
CA ASP A 114 10.25 3.14 -5.53
C ASP A 114 11.30 2.92 -6.62
N GLU A 115 11.42 3.83 -7.59
CA GLU A 115 12.42 3.74 -8.66
C GLU A 115 13.84 3.76 -8.11
N THR A 116 14.16 4.77 -7.28
CA THR A 116 15.51 4.95 -6.72
C THR A 116 15.95 3.75 -5.86
N PRO A 117 15.15 3.26 -4.89
CA PRO A 117 15.52 2.07 -4.11
C PRO A 117 15.71 0.82 -4.97
N ARG A 118 14.88 0.61 -6.02
CA ARG A 118 15.06 -0.52 -6.95
C ARG A 118 16.35 -0.40 -7.74
N GLY A 119 16.71 0.81 -8.18
CA GLY A 119 17.97 1.08 -8.88
C GLY A 119 19.21 0.88 -7.99
N ALA A 120 19.11 1.24 -6.71
CA ALA A 120 20.19 1.07 -5.75
C ALA A 120 20.45 -0.40 -5.36
N SER A 121 19.44 -1.28 -5.48
CA SER A 121 19.55 -2.71 -5.16
C SER A 121 19.03 -3.59 -6.28
N THR A 122 19.78 -3.63 -7.39
CA THR A 122 19.37 -4.34 -8.61
C THR A 122 19.27 -5.87 -8.44
N SER A 123 19.98 -6.45 -7.47
CA SER A 123 19.88 -7.88 -7.11
C SER A 123 19.05 -8.13 -5.85
N GLY A 124 18.43 -7.10 -5.28
CA GLY A 124 17.62 -7.20 -4.08
C GLY A 124 16.29 -7.92 -4.29
N CYS A 125 15.69 -8.34 -3.18
CA CYS A 125 14.33 -8.87 -3.12
C CYS A 125 13.45 -7.92 -2.31
N THR A 126 12.15 -7.97 -2.54
CA THR A 126 11.17 -7.13 -1.85
C THR A 126 10.24 -8.01 -1.01
N TYR A 127 10.00 -7.60 0.24
CA TYR A 127 9.11 -8.34 1.12
C TYR A 127 7.64 -8.10 0.73
N VAL A 128 6.99 -9.11 0.16
CA VAL A 128 5.65 -9.00 -0.46
C VAL A 128 4.56 -8.39 0.45
N ASN A 129 4.65 -8.58 1.76
CA ASN A 129 3.64 -8.05 2.70
C ASN A 129 3.78 -6.54 2.98
N GLU A 130 4.90 -5.92 2.57
CA GLU A 130 5.21 -4.51 2.80
C GLU A 130 5.68 -3.81 1.51
N ALA A 131 5.34 -4.39 0.36
CA ALA A 131 5.77 -3.92 -0.95
C ALA A 131 4.68 -3.20 -1.72
N ASP A 132 5.08 -2.38 -2.71
CA ASP A 132 4.21 -1.97 -3.80
C ASP A 132 3.86 -3.19 -4.68
N PRO A 133 2.60 -3.66 -4.71
CA PRO A 133 2.21 -4.81 -5.52
C PRO A 133 2.19 -4.51 -7.03
N TYR A 134 2.33 -3.24 -7.44
CA TYR A 134 2.36 -2.84 -8.84
C TYR A 134 3.79 -2.68 -9.39
N GLN A 135 4.82 -2.94 -8.58
CA GLN A 135 6.20 -2.83 -9.03
C GLN A 135 6.48 -3.73 -10.25
N PRO A 136 7.32 -3.28 -11.19
CA PRO A 136 7.73 -4.11 -12.31
C PRO A 136 8.48 -5.35 -11.83
N ASN A 137 8.37 -6.44 -12.59
CA ASN A 137 9.07 -7.70 -12.31
C ASN A 137 8.78 -8.29 -10.92
N TRP A 138 7.60 -8.01 -10.35
CA TRP A 138 7.19 -8.48 -9.01
C TRP A 138 7.33 -10.00 -8.82
N GLY A 139 7.16 -10.80 -9.89
CA GLY A 139 7.34 -12.26 -9.85
C GLY A 139 8.73 -12.65 -9.34
N ASP A 140 9.76 -12.06 -9.92
CA ASP A 140 11.15 -12.26 -9.50
C ASP A 140 11.44 -11.58 -8.16
N ARG A 141 10.98 -10.34 -7.96
CA ARG A 141 11.33 -9.58 -6.75
C ARG A 141 10.71 -10.11 -5.47
N PHE A 142 9.51 -10.69 -5.53
CA PHE A 142 8.82 -11.24 -4.36
C PHE A 142 9.10 -12.72 -4.14
N TRP A 143 9.27 -13.48 -5.22
CA TRP A 143 9.26 -14.94 -5.16
C TRP A 143 10.53 -15.58 -5.74
N GLY A 144 11.31 -14.82 -6.51
CA GLY A 144 12.58 -15.23 -7.11
C GLY A 144 12.50 -16.56 -7.85
N SER A 145 13.51 -17.40 -7.64
CA SER A 145 13.60 -18.73 -8.25
C SER A 145 12.49 -19.70 -7.81
N GLY A 146 11.75 -19.39 -6.74
CA GLY A 146 10.59 -20.18 -6.29
C GLY A 146 9.34 -19.96 -7.13
N TYR A 147 9.30 -18.89 -7.93
CA TYR A 147 8.11 -18.48 -8.67
C TYR A 147 7.51 -19.57 -9.58
N PRO A 148 8.30 -20.30 -10.40
CA PRO A 148 7.74 -21.34 -11.29
C PRO A 148 7.08 -22.50 -10.51
N GLY A 149 7.64 -22.84 -9.35
CA GLY A 149 7.08 -23.86 -8.46
C GLY A 149 5.74 -23.44 -7.88
N LEU A 150 5.61 -22.16 -7.50
CA LEU A 150 4.36 -21.59 -6.98
C LEU A 150 3.28 -21.50 -8.06
N GLN A 151 3.64 -21.12 -9.29
CA GLN A 151 2.70 -21.17 -10.43
C GLN A 151 2.19 -22.60 -10.68
N THR A 152 3.09 -23.59 -10.63
CA THR A 152 2.72 -25.01 -10.77
C THR A 152 1.77 -25.47 -9.66
N ALA A 153 2.08 -25.12 -8.41
CA ALA A 153 1.22 -25.45 -7.27
C ALA A 153 -0.17 -24.81 -7.41
N ARG A 154 -0.23 -23.54 -7.82
CA ARG A 154 -1.50 -22.86 -8.07
C ARG A 154 -2.29 -23.49 -9.20
N ALA A 155 -1.66 -23.81 -10.33
CA ALA A 155 -2.35 -24.48 -11.44
C ALA A 155 -3.00 -25.81 -11.01
N LYS A 156 -2.38 -26.51 -10.04
CA LYS A 156 -2.93 -27.73 -9.44
C LYS A 156 -4.10 -27.46 -8.49
N TRP A 157 -3.99 -26.48 -7.61
CA TRP A 157 -4.93 -26.26 -6.50
C TRP A 157 -6.04 -25.23 -6.79
N ASP A 158 -5.80 -24.30 -7.70
CA ASP A 158 -6.74 -23.28 -8.18
C ASP A 158 -6.73 -23.16 -9.72
N PRO A 159 -7.08 -24.23 -10.45
CA PRO A 159 -7.05 -24.25 -11.92
C PRO A 159 -8.05 -23.27 -12.57
N LYS A 160 -9.03 -22.78 -11.81
CA LYS A 160 -10.06 -21.85 -12.29
C LYS A 160 -9.75 -20.39 -11.94
N GLY A 161 -8.70 -20.13 -11.13
CA GLY A 161 -8.33 -18.78 -10.72
C GLY A 161 -9.35 -18.12 -9.80
N VAL A 162 -9.96 -18.88 -8.89
CA VAL A 162 -10.95 -18.37 -7.93
C VAL A 162 -10.32 -17.39 -6.94
N PHE A 163 -9.05 -17.60 -6.56
CA PHE A 163 -8.38 -16.78 -5.56
C PHE A 163 -7.51 -15.72 -6.22
N TYR A 164 -7.85 -14.44 -6.11
CA TYR A 164 -7.06 -13.36 -6.69
C TYR A 164 -6.52 -12.40 -5.62
N ALA A 165 -5.27 -12.01 -5.80
CA ALA A 165 -4.65 -10.85 -5.17
C ALA A 165 -3.54 -10.34 -6.09
N THR A 166 -3.40 -9.02 -6.21
CA THR A 166 -2.36 -8.39 -7.04
C THR A 166 -0.97 -8.91 -6.68
N ALA A 167 -0.16 -9.22 -7.69
CA ALA A 167 1.21 -9.71 -7.56
C ALA A 167 1.39 -10.99 -6.72
N THR A 168 0.38 -11.86 -6.73
CA THR A 168 0.51 -13.24 -6.24
C THR A 168 0.73 -14.21 -7.40
N PRO A 169 1.42 -15.35 -7.21
CA PRO A 169 1.76 -16.25 -8.30
C PRO A 169 0.55 -16.64 -9.14
N GLY A 170 0.64 -16.52 -10.47
CA GLY A 170 -0.40 -16.92 -11.42
C GLY A 170 -1.61 -15.99 -11.49
N THR A 171 -1.45 -14.69 -11.18
CA THR A 171 -2.49 -13.66 -11.31
C THR A 171 -2.26 -12.66 -12.44
N GLU A 172 -1.19 -12.81 -13.21
CA GLU A 172 -0.78 -11.94 -14.34
C GLU A 172 -1.85 -11.82 -15.43
N ASP A 173 -2.59 -12.91 -15.60
CA ASP A 173 -3.69 -13.04 -16.56
C ASP A 173 -4.93 -12.25 -16.13
N TRP A 174 -4.98 -11.66 -14.95
CA TRP A 174 -6.17 -10.99 -14.44
C TRP A 174 -5.94 -9.50 -14.26
N GLU A 175 -6.97 -8.73 -14.57
CA GLU A 175 -6.90 -7.26 -14.56
C GLU A 175 -8.21 -6.65 -14.07
N VAL A 176 -8.08 -5.59 -13.27
CA VAL A 176 -9.19 -4.71 -12.90
C VAL A 176 -9.30 -3.65 -14.00
N ILE A 177 -10.33 -3.77 -14.83
CA ILE A 177 -10.57 -2.84 -15.96
C ILE A 177 -11.44 -1.66 -15.51
N ASP A 178 -12.29 -1.86 -14.49
CA ASP A 178 -13.10 -0.81 -13.88
C ASP A 178 -13.25 -1.11 -12.39
N TYR A 179 -12.89 -0.13 -11.56
CA TYR A 179 -12.75 -0.32 -10.13
C TYR A 179 -14.09 -0.62 -9.47
N GLY A 180 -14.15 -1.76 -8.76
CA GLY A 180 -15.35 -2.21 -8.05
C GLY A 180 -16.44 -2.84 -8.93
N THR A 181 -16.25 -2.88 -10.25
CA THR A 181 -17.30 -3.33 -11.20
C THR A 181 -16.82 -4.34 -12.23
N LYS A 182 -15.56 -4.26 -12.70
CA LYS A 182 -15.03 -5.16 -13.74
C LYS A 182 -13.66 -5.70 -13.41
N PHE A 183 -13.63 -7.01 -13.20
CA PHE A 183 -12.43 -7.81 -13.03
C PHE A 183 -12.46 -8.94 -14.06
N LEU A 184 -11.48 -8.95 -14.96
CA LEU A 184 -11.49 -9.79 -16.15
C LEU A 184 -10.19 -10.58 -16.27
N ARG A 185 -10.30 -11.78 -16.85
CA ARG A 185 -9.16 -12.56 -17.28
C ARG A 185 -8.82 -12.20 -18.72
N LYS A 186 -7.56 -11.87 -18.97
CA LYS A 186 -6.95 -11.73 -20.29
C LYS A 186 -7.07 -13.06 -21.04
N LEU A 187 -7.51 -12.96 -22.29
CA LEU A 187 -7.46 -14.07 -23.24
C LEU A 187 -6.32 -13.76 -24.17
N TRP A 188 -5.24 -14.52 -24.07
CA TRP A 188 -4.15 -14.45 -25.02
C TRP A 188 -4.61 -15.15 -26.32
N ASP A 189 -4.30 -14.56 -27.47
CA ASP A 189 -4.54 -15.21 -28.76
C ASP A 189 -3.82 -16.58 -28.75
N GLN A 190 -4.57 -17.64 -29.06
CA GLN A 190 -4.08 -19.02 -29.11
C GLN A 190 -3.44 -19.34 -30.46
#